data_AF-A0A6V7CLX9-F1
#
_entry.id   AF-A0A6V7CLX9-F1
#
_cell.length_a   1.000
_cell.length_b   1.000
_cell.length_c   1.000
_cell.angle_alpha   90.00
_cell.angle_beta   90.00
_cell.angle_gamma   90.00
#
_symmetry.space_group_name_H-M   'P 1'
#
loop_
_entity.id
_entity.type
_entity.pdbx_description
1 polymer ?
#
loop_
_entity_poly.entity_id
_entity_poly.type
_entity_poly.pdbx_seq_one_letter_code
_entity_poly.pdbx_strand_id
1 'polypeptide(L)'
;MNWGQLGWKLEGGLGIGSHTWFPGSHQVFSCIMRSRDTGEKSKMFSSTDPNCEGWFKQDFAYHIAFLNDVQVPGTVPLYRCYYKPNLDHYDTLTDNCEGVPGAVREAILGYVYL
;
A
#
# COMPACT_ATOMS: atom_id res chain seq x y z
N MET A 1 -17.61 -3.65 -12.87
CA MET A 1 -17.88 -3.78 -11.42
C MET A 1 -18.72 -2.60 -10.96
N ASN A 2 -19.61 -2.79 -9.99
CA ASN A 2 -20.67 -1.85 -9.61
C ASN A 2 -20.34 -1.07 -8.31
N TRP A 3 -19.13 -0.55 -8.21
CA TRP A 3 -18.63 0.07 -6.97
C TRP A 3 -19.42 1.31 -6.56
N GLY A 4 -19.91 2.09 -7.52
CA GLY A 4 -20.70 3.30 -7.27
C GLY A 4 -22.07 3.05 -6.62
N GLN A 5 -22.74 1.94 -6.92
CA GLN A 5 -24.00 1.59 -6.25
C GLN A 5 -23.79 1.02 -4.84
N LEU A 6 -22.56 0.61 -4.52
CA LEU A 6 -22.15 0.16 -3.19
C LEU A 6 -21.63 1.31 -2.31
N GLY A 7 -21.75 2.56 -2.77
CA GLY A 7 -21.33 3.75 -2.02
C GLY A 7 -19.86 4.12 -2.15
N TRP A 8 -19.08 3.40 -2.95
CA TRP A 8 -17.67 3.73 -3.20
C TRP A 8 -17.54 4.78 -4.29
N LYS A 9 -16.70 5.79 -4.05
CA LYS A 9 -16.40 6.87 -4.99
C LYS A 9 -14.91 6.86 -5.33
N LEU A 10 -14.56 7.17 -6.58
CA LEU A 10 -13.18 7.48 -6.94
C LEU A 10 -12.79 8.80 -6.28
N GLU A 11 -11.78 8.75 -5.41
CA GLU A 11 -11.29 9.94 -4.68
C GLU A 11 -10.05 10.56 -5.35
N GLY A 12 -9.36 9.80 -6.21
CA GLY A 12 -8.21 10.27 -6.97
C GLY A 12 -7.19 9.17 -7.22
N GLY A 13 -6.01 9.56 -7.69
CA GLY A 13 -4.82 8.72 -7.72
C GLY A 13 -3.81 9.18 -6.67
N LEU A 14 -3.02 8.26 -6.13
CA LEU A 14 -1.94 8.54 -5.17
C LEU A 14 -0.62 8.93 -5.87
N GLY A 15 -0.56 8.85 -7.20
CA GLY A 15 0.61 9.12 -8.00
C GLY A 15 0.90 8.02 -9.01
N ILE A 16 2.06 8.10 -9.65
CA ILE A 16 2.52 7.17 -10.69
C ILE A 16 3.79 6.46 -10.23
N GLY A 17 3.73 5.12 -10.18
CA GLY A 17 4.88 4.24 -9.99
C GLY A 17 5.29 3.57 -11.30
N SER A 18 6.55 3.18 -11.42
CA SER A 18 7.04 2.49 -12.62
C SER A 18 6.65 1.03 -12.61
N HIS A 19 6.26 0.48 -13.76
CA HIS A 19 6.06 -0.97 -13.89
C HIS A 19 7.38 -1.73 -14.12
N THR A 20 8.45 -1.03 -14.50
CA THR A 20 9.77 -1.60 -14.75
C THR A 20 10.80 -1.06 -13.76
N TRP A 21 11.73 -1.91 -13.37
CA TRP A 21 12.82 -1.51 -12.49
C TRP A 21 13.66 -0.38 -13.11
N PHE A 22 14.17 0.51 -12.27
CA PHE A 22 15.15 1.53 -12.62
C PHE A 22 16.19 1.72 -11.49
N PRO A 23 17.39 2.26 -11.78
CA PRO A 23 18.40 2.51 -10.75
C PRO A 23 17.89 3.46 -9.65
N GLY A 24 18.08 3.07 -8.38
CA GLY A 24 17.55 3.83 -7.24
C GLY A 24 16.06 3.57 -6.98
N SER A 25 15.57 2.37 -7.34
CA SER A 25 14.22 1.92 -7.02
C SER A 25 14.18 0.56 -6.37
N HIS A 26 13.12 0.34 -5.60
CA HIS A 26 12.72 -0.97 -5.10
C HIS A 26 11.27 -1.27 -5.48
N GLN A 27 10.94 -2.55 -5.49
CA GLN A 27 9.59 -3.02 -5.77
C GLN A 27 8.71 -2.91 -4.52
N VAL A 28 7.47 -2.48 -4.74
CA VAL A 28 6.37 -2.63 -3.79
C VAL A 28 5.54 -3.84 -4.21
N PHE A 29 5.28 -4.71 -3.23
CA PHE A 29 4.61 -5.99 -3.35
C PHE A 29 3.18 -5.90 -2.81
N SER A 30 2.22 -6.55 -3.49
CA SER A 30 0.90 -6.85 -2.93
C SER A 30 0.98 -8.12 -2.10
N CYS A 31 0.68 -7.98 -0.82
CA CYS A 31 0.77 -9.02 0.20
C CYS A 31 -0.60 -9.25 0.85
N ILE A 32 -0.78 -10.42 1.46
CA ILE A 32 -2.03 -10.83 2.11
C ILE A 32 -1.75 -11.17 3.57
N MET A 33 -2.28 -10.33 4.47
CA MET A 33 -2.33 -10.60 5.90
C MET A 33 -3.58 -11.43 6.21
N ARG A 34 -3.41 -12.52 6.97
CA ARG A 34 -4.56 -13.28 7.51
C ARG A 34 -4.79 -12.91 8.97
N SER A 35 -6.06 -12.76 9.35
CA SER A 35 -6.45 -12.62 10.75
C SER A 35 -5.88 -13.78 11.57
N ARG A 36 -5.11 -13.45 12.61
CA ARG A 36 -4.58 -14.44 13.56
C ARG A 36 -5.69 -15.06 14.42
N ASP A 37 -6.81 -14.37 14.56
CA ASP A 37 -7.91 -14.76 15.44
C ASP A 37 -8.98 -15.59 14.72
N THR A 38 -9.23 -15.31 13.44
CA THR A 38 -10.32 -15.95 12.69
C THR A 38 -9.87 -16.77 11.50
N GLY A 39 -8.60 -16.67 11.06
CA GLY A 39 -8.02 -17.43 9.94
C GLY A 39 -8.58 -17.12 8.54
N GLU A 40 -9.85 -16.73 8.46
CA GLU A 40 -10.63 -16.56 7.22
C GLU A 40 -10.58 -15.14 6.66
N LYS A 41 -10.35 -14.12 7.51
CA LYS A 41 -10.25 -12.73 7.04
C LYS A 41 -8.86 -12.47 6.48
N SER A 42 -8.77 -12.45 5.14
CA SER A 42 -7.56 -12.06 4.41
C SER A 42 -7.68 -10.59 3.99
N LYS A 43 -6.71 -9.76 4.37
CA LYS A 43 -6.63 -8.34 4.01
C LYS A 43 -5.34 -8.08 3.24
N MET A 44 -5.44 -7.27 2.19
CA MET A 44 -4.30 -6.93 1.34
C MET A 44 -3.51 -5.78 1.97
N PHE A 45 -2.21 -5.76 1.73
CA PHE A 45 -1.33 -4.65 2.12
C PHE A 45 -0.14 -4.55 1.16
N SER A 46 0.36 -3.34 0.99
CA SER A 46 1.57 -3.06 0.21
C SER A 46 2.82 -3.27 1.07
N SER A 47 3.87 -3.93 0.57
CA SER A 47 5.12 -4.12 1.33
C SER A 47 6.34 -3.90 0.45
N THR A 48 7.46 -3.49 1.03
CA THR A 48 8.76 -3.45 0.34
C THR A 48 9.56 -4.74 0.56
N ASP A 49 9.11 -5.62 1.46
CA ASP A 49 9.72 -6.92 1.69
C ASP A 49 9.24 -7.94 0.63
N PRO A 50 10.14 -8.55 -0.16
CA PRO A 50 9.77 -9.59 -1.11
C PRO A 50 9.17 -10.84 -0.45
N ASN A 51 9.31 -11.02 0.85
CA ASN A 51 8.72 -12.08 1.66
C ASN A 51 7.50 -11.61 2.47
N CYS A 52 6.93 -10.44 2.12
CA CYS A 52 5.69 -9.92 2.68
C CYS A 52 5.69 -9.84 4.23
N GLU A 53 6.79 -9.47 4.86
CA GLU A 53 6.89 -9.32 6.32
C GLU A 53 6.50 -10.61 7.08
N GLY A 54 6.75 -11.77 6.46
CA GLY A 54 6.39 -13.09 6.98
C GLY A 54 4.94 -13.52 6.68
N TRP A 55 4.19 -12.72 5.91
CA TRP A 55 2.87 -13.05 5.39
C TRP A 55 2.94 -13.66 3.98
N PHE A 56 1.78 -13.83 3.36
CA PHE A 56 1.66 -14.46 2.06
C PHE A 56 1.80 -13.41 0.95
N LYS A 57 2.60 -13.72 -0.06
CA LYS A 57 2.58 -12.98 -1.32
C LYS A 57 1.30 -13.32 -2.07
N GLN A 58 0.71 -12.34 -2.75
CA GLN A 58 -0.44 -12.60 -3.59
C GLN A 58 -0.03 -13.36 -4.86
N ASP A 59 -0.74 -14.43 -5.23
CA ASP A 59 -0.31 -15.28 -6.33
C ASP A 59 -0.40 -14.59 -7.71
N PHE A 60 -1.40 -13.73 -7.90
CA PHE A 60 -1.63 -12.96 -9.12
C PHE A 60 -1.58 -11.46 -8.82
N ALA A 61 -0.85 -10.69 -9.63
CA ALA A 61 -0.64 -9.25 -9.44
C ALA A 61 0.08 -8.87 -8.13
N TYR A 62 1.10 -9.63 -7.73
CA TYR A 62 1.95 -9.28 -6.58
C TYR A 62 2.80 -8.04 -6.81
N HIS A 63 3.00 -7.61 -8.06
CA HIS A 63 3.76 -6.41 -8.37
C HIS A 63 2.83 -5.20 -8.37
N ILE A 64 3.07 -4.26 -7.46
CA ILE A 64 2.35 -2.97 -7.45
C ILE A 64 3.09 -1.97 -8.34
N ALA A 65 4.33 -1.63 -7.98
CA ALA A 65 5.18 -0.71 -8.74
C ALA A 65 6.65 -0.82 -8.28
N PHE A 66 7.56 -0.21 -9.04
CA PHE A 66 8.87 0.24 -8.57
C PHE A 66 8.78 1.72 -8.16
N LEU A 67 9.19 2.03 -6.94
CA LEU A 67 9.21 3.38 -6.37
C LEU A 67 10.65 3.83 -6.09
N ASN A 68 10.89 5.15 -6.08
CA ASN A 68 12.21 5.69 -5.78
C ASN A 68 12.59 5.37 -4.33
N ASP A 69 13.87 5.05 -4.10
CA ASP A 69 14.43 4.80 -2.76
C ASP A 69 14.56 6.08 -1.93
N VAL A 70 14.76 7.21 -2.61
CA VAL A 70 14.98 8.54 -2.02
C VAL A 70 14.07 9.56 -2.66
N GLN A 71 13.80 10.66 -1.96
CA GLN A 71 13.03 11.74 -2.52
C GLN A 71 13.84 12.46 -3.62
N VAL A 72 13.29 12.48 -4.83
CA VAL A 72 13.82 13.23 -5.97
C VAL A 72 12.81 14.31 -6.40
N PRO A 73 13.21 15.34 -7.18
CA PRO A 73 12.29 16.37 -7.63
C PRO A 73 11.05 15.79 -8.32
N GLY A 74 9.87 16.29 -7.93
CA GLY A 74 8.58 15.82 -8.45
C GLY A 74 8.03 14.57 -7.76
N THR A 75 8.69 14.07 -6.71
CA THR A 75 8.19 12.93 -5.93
C THR A 75 7.78 13.31 -4.51
N VAL A 76 6.81 12.56 -3.99
CA VAL A 76 6.32 12.64 -2.61
C VAL A 76 6.38 11.26 -1.95
N PRO A 77 6.50 11.18 -0.62
CA PRO A 77 6.48 9.91 0.08
C PRO A 77 5.10 9.25 -0.03
N LEU A 78 5.11 7.94 -0.26
CA LEU A 78 3.93 7.08 -0.14
C LEU A 78 4.01 6.31 1.17
N TYR A 79 2.96 6.36 1.98
CA TYR A 79 2.88 5.73 3.28
C TYR A 79 1.90 4.58 3.27
N ARG A 80 2.15 3.56 4.09
CA ARG A 80 1.17 2.53 4.45
C ARG A 80 0.63 2.77 5.85
N CYS A 81 -0.68 2.78 5.96
CA CYS A 81 -1.40 2.89 7.22
C CYS A 81 -2.18 1.62 7.52
N TYR A 82 -2.28 1.29 8.81
CA TYR A 82 -3.03 0.15 9.32
C TYR A 82 -4.15 0.60 10.25
N TYR A 83 -5.35 0.13 9.97
CA TYR A 83 -6.54 0.36 10.78
C TYR A 83 -6.98 -0.94 11.45
N LYS A 84 -6.58 -1.10 12.71
CA LYS A 84 -6.79 -2.33 13.49
C LYS A 84 -8.25 -2.79 13.58
N PRO A 85 -9.28 -1.93 13.75
CA PRO A 85 -10.66 -2.38 13.96
C PRO A 85 -11.22 -3.31 12.88
N ASN A 86 -10.74 -3.20 11.64
CA ASN A 86 -11.15 -4.07 10.53
C ASN A 86 -9.96 -4.81 9.88
N LEU A 87 -8.77 -4.70 10.46
CA LEU A 87 -7.50 -5.25 9.96
C LEU A 87 -7.10 -4.70 8.58
N ASP A 88 -7.58 -3.52 8.18
CA ASP A 88 -7.32 -2.98 6.85
C ASP A 88 -6.01 -2.20 6.77
N HIS A 89 -5.37 -2.29 5.61
CA HIS A 89 -4.27 -1.44 5.23
C HIS A 89 -4.71 -0.55 4.06
N TYR A 90 -4.15 0.65 4.01
CA TYR A 90 -4.33 1.56 2.89
C TYR A 90 -3.08 2.39 2.69
N ASP A 91 -2.84 2.77 1.43
CA ASP A 91 -1.72 3.61 1.06
C ASP A 91 -2.20 5.06 0.97
N THR A 92 -1.38 6.00 1.40
CA THR A 92 -1.74 7.43 1.43
C THR A 92 -0.52 8.32 1.24
N LEU A 93 -0.74 9.56 0.81
CA LEU A 93 0.29 10.60 0.72
C LEU A 93 0.45 11.40 2.01
N THR A 94 -0.36 11.10 3.03
CA THR A 94 -0.34 11.80 4.32
C THR A 94 0.38 10.97 5.39
N ASP A 95 1.27 11.60 6.14
CA ASP A 95 2.05 10.92 7.18
C ASP A 95 1.20 10.57 8.43
N ASN A 96 0.01 11.18 8.53
CA ASN A 96 -0.93 11.03 9.64
C ASN A 96 -2.13 10.13 9.33
N CYS A 97 -2.02 9.27 8.30
CA CYS A 97 -3.07 8.32 7.94
C CYS A 97 -4.42 8.98 7.67
N GLU A 98 -4.40 10.13 6.99
CA GLU A 98 -5.56 10.93 6.60
C GLU A 98 -6.36 11.45 7.81
N GLY A 99 -5.75 11.44 9.00
CA GLY A 99 -6.41 11.81 10.25
C GLY A 99 -7.44 10.79 10.75
N VAL A 100 -7.46 9.57 10.21
CA VAL A 100 -8.39 8.51 10.62
C VAL A 100 -8.11 8.11 12.08
N PRO A 101 -9.07 8.28 13.01
CA PRO A 101 -8.84 7.99 14.41
C PRO A 101 -8.48 6.52 14.64
N GLY A 102 -7.32 6.26 15.23
CA GLY A 102 -6.84 4.92 15.53
C GLY A 102 -6.16 4.19 14.37
N ALA A 103 -6.02 4.81 13.19
CA ALA A 103 -5.10 4.33 12.17
C ALA A 103 -3.65 4.67 12.54
N VAL A 104 -2.72 3.78 12.23
CA VAL A 104 -1.30 3.92 12.55
C VAL A 104 -0.47 3.82 11.29
N ARG A 105 0.48 4.74 11.10
CA ARG A 105 1.45 4.66 10.01
C ARG A 105 2.46 3.56 10.32
N GLU A 106 2.53 2.56 9.46
CA GLU A 106 3.43 1.42 9.64
C GLU A 106 4.72 1.58 8.86
N ALA A 107 4.64 2.08 7.62
CA ALA A 107 5.78 2.09 6.71
C ALA A 107 5.78 3.31 5.78
N ILE A 108 6.97 3.65 5.29
CA ILE A 108 7.17 4.43 4.07
C ILE A 108 7.43 3.41 2.97
N LEU A 109 6.60 3.40 1.93
CA LEU A 109 6.69 2.45 0.82
C LEU A 109 7.66 2.90 -0.27
N GLY A 110 8.12 4.15 -0.24
CA GLY A 110 9.00 4.76 -1.24
C GLY A 110 8.49 6.14 -1.65
N TYR A 111 9.04 6.66 -2.75
CA TYR A 111 8.64 7.97 -3.30
C TYR A 111 8.04 7.85 -4.69
N VAL A 112 6.85 8.43 -4.86
CA VAL A 112 5.99 8.33 -6.05
C VAL A 112 5.89 9.69 -6.76
N TYR A 113 5.79 9.68 -8.10
CA TYR A 113 5.58 10.91 -8.88
C TYR A 113 4.13 11.39 -8.83
N LEU A 114 3.94 12.72 -8.78
CA LEU A 114 2.63 13.37 -8.92
C LEU A 114 2.40 13.94 -10.32
#